data_AF-A0AAV5VKB5-F1
#
_entry.id   AF-A0AAV5VKB5-F1
#
_cell.length_a   1.000
_cell.length_b   1.000
_cell.length_c   1.000
_cell.angle_alpha   90.00
_cell.angle_beta   90.00
_cell.angle_gamma   90.00
#
_symmetry.space_group_name_H-M   'P 1'
#
loop_
_entity.id
_entity.type
_entity.pdbx_description
1 polymer ?
#
loop_
_entity_poly.entity_id
_entity_poly.type
_entity_poly.pdbx_seq_one_letter_code
_entity_poly.pdbx_strand_id
1 'polypeptide(L)'
;MSALQRGLMSKGLPPKGMTGSTVEKKLPPGKSFAPLPWEDFFDSRTTVNVEGDQFNVYLKGSSGPVFYFLHGGGYSGLTWACLTNDLIARIDCRCVAPDLRGHGLSTCSDEDDLSMEKQIGDIASILSSLFPSSSGDEPVPVIVVGHSMGGALAAHAVAHTLGQVSGVTIAGLVIIDVVEGSAMDALSGMTTYLRSRPAHFDNEEAAIKWCLSSGTVRNSKAARVSMPTQVRQREDGQYHWRINLLRSERHWVGWFKGLSSTFLSSAPPKMLVLAGTDRLDKELMIGQMQGKFQTTLLPRVGHAVQEDSPDRLADELARFAVRYRLATAKGGIQFHSPMC
;
A
#
# COMPACT_ATOMS: atom_id res chain seq x y z
N MET A 1 1.03 -34.42 0.44
CA MET A 1 0.81 -33.78 1.76
C MET A 1 -0.55 -33.08 1.80
N SER A 2 -1.34 -33.34 2.84
CA SER A 2 -2.68 -32.75 2.99
C SER A 2 -2.62 -31.23 3.23
N ALA A 3 -3.72 -30.52 2.97
CA ALA A 3 -3.83 -29.09 3.25
C ALA A 3 -3.68 -28.73 4.75
N LEU A 4 -3.91 -29.71 5.63
CA LEU A 4 -3.71 -29.59 7.08
C LEU A 4 -2.22 -29.65 7.45
N GLN A 5 -1.47 -30.57 6.84
CA GLN A 5 -0.02 -30.70 7.03
C GLN A 5 0.77 -29.49 6.52
N ARG A 6 0.34 -28.88 5.41
CA ARG A 6 0.94 -27.64 4.89
C ARG A 6 0.68 -26.42 5.78
N GLY A 7 -0.45 -26.39 6.51
CA GLY A 7 -0.81 -25.29 7.41
C GLY A 7 -0.10 -25.32 8.77
N LEU A 8 0.28 -26.51 9.25
CA LEU A 8 1.08 -26.64 10.48
C LEU A 8 2.54 -26.21 10.27
N MET A 9 3.06 -26.33 9.05
CA MET A 9 4.44 -25.95 8.71
C MET A 9 4.63 -24.48 8.33
N SER A 10 3.56 -23.68 8.25
CA SER A 10 3.63 -22.25 7.91
C SER A 10 3.55 -21.30 9.10
N LYS A 11 3.36 -21.81 10.32
CA LYS A 11 3.34 -20.96 11.53
C LYS A 11 4.71 -20.33 11.75
N GLY A 12 4.77 -19.00 11.73
CA GLY A 12 5.98 -18.21 11.96
C GLY A 12 6.88 -17.97 10.74
N LEU A 13 6.46 -18.36 9.53
CA LEU A 13 7.14 -17.94 8.30
C LEU A 13 6.71 -16.51 7.92
N PRO A 14 7.59 -15.72 7.28
CA PRO A 14 7.20 -14.41 6.75
C PRO A 14 6.04 -14.55 5.75
N PRO A 15 5.24 -13.48 5.52
CA PRO A 15 4.13 -13.51 4.56
C PRO A 15 4.57 -14.10 3.21
N LYS A 16 3.71 -14.90 2.57
CA LYS A 16 4.02 -15.49 1.26
C LYS A 16 4.26 -14.36 0.25
N GLY A 17 5.47 -14.30 -0.31
CA GLY A 17 5.89 -13.18 -1.18
C GLY A 17 6.85 -12.20 -0.50
N MET A 18 6.93 -12.18 0.84
CA MET A 18 8.07 -11.64 1.60
C MET A 18 9.14 -12.71 1.90
N THR A 19 8.88 -13.97 1.54
CA THR A 19 9.90 -15.03 1.47
C THR A 19 10.88 -14.71 0.32
N GLY A 20 11.75 -13.73 0.54
CA GLY A 20 12.92 -13.56 -0.30
C GLY A 20 13.70 -14.87 -0.27
N SER A 21 14.02 -15.40 -1.45
CA SER A 21 15.00 -16.48 -1.51
C SER A 21 16.31 -15.92 -0.96
N THR A 22 16.92 -16.55 0.05
CA THR A 22 18.29 -16.22 0.49
C THR A 22 19.29 -16.44 -0.65
N VAL A 23 18.90 -17.18 -1.69
CA VAL A 23 19.61 -17.31 -2.95
C VAL A 23 19.09 -16.25 -3.92
N GLU A 24 19.88 -15.20 -4.16
CA GLU A 24 19.61 -14.22 -5.21
C GLU A 24 19.39 -14.94 -6.54
N LYS A 25 18.24 -14.69 -7.18
CA LYS A 25 17.99 -15.25 -8.50
C LYS A 25 18.86 -14.52 -9.52
N LYS A 26 19.49 -15.28 -10.42
CA LYS A 26 20.13 -14.70 -11.62
C LYS A 26 19.07 -13.97 -12.43
N LEU A 27 19.22 -12.65 -12.53
CA LEU A 27 18.36 -11.82 -13.36
C LEU A 27 18.72 -12.00 -14.85
N PRO A 28 17.75 -11.93 -15.77
CA PRO A 28 18.02 -11.98 -17.21
C PRO A 28 19.02 -10.89 -17.64
N PRO A 29 19.95 -11.18 -18.58
CA PRO A 29 20.87 -10.18 -19.10
C PRO A 29 20.13 -9.03 -19.78
N GLY A 30 20.65 -7.80 -19.67
CA GLY A 30 20.11 -6.61 -20.33
C GLY A 30 19.05 -5.81 -19.56
N LYS A 31 18.74 -6.17 -18.30
CA LYS A 31 17.89 -5.33 -17.44
C LYS A 31 18.66 -4.09 -16.96
N SER A 32 18.07 -2.91 -17.16
CA SER A 32 18.53 -1.66 -16.53
C SER A 32 18.08 -1.62 -15.07
N PHE A 33 18.99 -1.19 -14.19
CA PHE A 33 18.72 -0.93 -12.78
C PHE A 33 18.77 0.56 -12.44
N ALA A 34 18.93 1.42 -13.45
CA ALA A 34 18.96 2.86 -13.27
C ALA A 34 17.61 3.35 -12.70
N PRO A 35 17.62 4.19 -11.65
CA PRO A 35 16.41 4.78 -11.10
C PRO A 35 15.55 5.46 -12.15
N LEU A 36 14.23 5.46 -11.94
CA LEU A 36 13.28 6.23 -12.73
C LEU A 36 12.78 7.43 -11.90
N PRO A 37 12.68 8.63 -12.51
CA PRO A 37 12.16 9.80 -11.84
C PRO A 37 10.67 9.62 -11.49
N TRP A 38 10.22 10.25 -10.41
CA TRP A 38 8.80 10.17 -9.99
C TRP A 38 7.89 10.97 -10.93
N GLU A 39 8.46 11.97 -11.60
CA GLU A 39 7.85 12.88 -12.57
C GLU A 39 7.27 12.14 -13.80
N ASP A 40 7.77 10.94 -14.08
CA ASP A 40 7.22 10.06 -15.14
C ASP A 40 5.85 9.45 -14.75
N PHE A 41 5.47 9.55 -13.48
CA PHE A 41 4.31 8.85 -12.91
C PHE A 41 3.32 9.79 -12.25
N PHE A 42 3.77 10.84 -11.58
CA PHE A 42 2.89 11.82 -10.93
C PHE A 42 3.01 13.20 -11.56
N ASP A 43 1.94 13.97 -11.52
CA ASP A 43 1.87 15.27 -12.19
C ASP A 43 2.50 16.36 -11.30
N SER A 44 2.46 16.19 -9.98
CA SER A 44 3.14 17.06 -9.02
C SER A 44 3.45 16.35 -7.71
N ARG A 45 4.31 16.99 -6.90
CA ARG A 45 4.65 16.59 -5.54
C ARG A 45 4.59 17.81 -4.63
N THR A 46 3.99 17.67 -3.47
CA THR A 46 3.86 18.75 -2.48
C THR A 46 4.26 18.26 -1.08
N THR A 47 4.51 19.21 -0.19
CA THR A 47 4.78 18.95 1.23
C THR A 47 3.65 19.53 2.06
N VAL A 48 2.99 18.68 2.83
CA VAL A 48 1.93 19.06 3.77
C VAL A 48 2.52 19.15 5.17
N ASN A 49 2.34 20.30 5.83
CA ASN A 49 2.75 20.48 7.21
C ASN A 49 1.61 20.07 8.15
N VAL A 50 1.87 19.14 9.06
CA VAL A 50 0.94 18.71 10.12
C VAL A 50 1.66 18.88 11.45
N GLU A 51 1.29 19.92 12.20
CA GLU A 51 1.83 20.16 13.55
C GLU A 51 3.37 20.23 13.62
N GLY A 52 4.02 20.73 12.55
CA GLY A 52 5.47 20.81 12.44
C GLY A 52 6.14 19.61 11.77
N ASP A 53 5.43 18.48 11.63
CA ASP A 53 5.86 17.35 10.81
C ASP A 53 5.58 17.63 9.32
N GLN A 54 6.47 17.20 8.44
CA GLN A 54 6.38 17.44 7.00
C GLN A 54 6.11 16.13 6.26
N PHE A 55 4.95 16.07 5.60
CA PHE A 55 4.52 14.90 4.84
C PHE A 55 4.67 15.15 3.35
N ASN A 56 5.46 14.33 2.68
CA ASN A 56 5.57 14.37 1.23
C ASN A 56 4.35 13.68 0.60
N VAL A 57 3.77 14.29 -0.44
CA VAL A 57 2.58 13.79 -1.13
C VAL A 57 2.75 13.87 -2.63
N TYR A 58 2.57 12.74 -3.32
CA TYR A 58 2.53 12.68 -4.78
C TYR A 58 1.09 12.77 -5.28
N LEU A 59 0.86 13.56 -6.33
CA LEU A 59 -0.47 13.91 -6.85
C LEU A 59 -0.57 13.61 -8.34
N LYS A 60 -1.71 13.04 -8.76
CA LYS A 60 -2.01 12.79 -10.17
C LYS A 60 -3.48 13.00 -10.50
N GLY A 61 -3.78 13.53 -11.69
CA GLY A 61 -5.14 13.75 -12.17
C GLY A 61 -5.77 15.02 -11.60
N SER A 62 -6.87 15.46 -12.23
CA SER A 62 -7.50 16.75 -11.96
C SER A 62 -9.00 16.69 -11.65
N SER A 63 -9.67 15.56 -11.93
CA SER A 63 -11.12 15.40 -11.83
C SER A 63 -11.53 14.02 -11.30
N GLY A 64 -12.81 13.85 -10.98
CA GLY A 64 -13.35 12.60 -10.44
C GLY A 64 -13.00 12.35 -8.96
N PRO A 65 -13.30 11.15 -8.43
CA PRO A 65 -13.03 10.79 -7.04
C PRO A 65 -11.53 10.72 -6.78
N VAL A 66 -11.14 10.89 -5.52
CA VAL A 66 -9.76 10.75 -5.06
C VAL A 66 -9.53 9.31 -4.61
N PHE A 67 -8.54 8.65 -5.19
CA PHE A 67 -7.94 7.45 -4.62
C PHE A 67 -6.81 7.88 -3.69
N TYR A 68 -6.98 7.61 -2.39
CA TYR A 68 -6.01 7.94 -1.36
C TYR A 68 -5.22 6.69 -0.97
N PHE A 69 -3.96 6.63 -1.40
CA PHE A 69 -3.14 5.42 -1.40
C PHE A 69 -2.18 5.38 -0.21
N LEU A 70 -2.35 4.41 0.69
CA LEU A 70 -1.56 4.23 1.91
C LEU A 70 -0.63 3.03 1.77
N HIS A 71 0.67 3.28 1.65
CA HIS A 71 1.68 2.24 1.42
C HIS A 71 1.93 1.34 2.65
N GLY A 72 2.57 0.19 2.44
CA GLY A 72 2.96 -0.73 3.52
C GLY A 72 4.17 -0.25 4.34
N GLY A 73 4.49 -0.95 5.44
CA GLY A 73 5.66 -0.61 6.26
C GLY A 73 6.97 -0.83 5.51
N GLY A 74 7.89 0.14 5.59
CA GLY A 74 9.17 0.14 4.87
C GLY A 74 9.09 0.60 3.41
N TYR A 75 7.89 0.92 2.91
CA TYR A 75 7.64 1.41 1.55
C TYR A 75 7.49 2.94 1.52
N SER A 76 6.96 3.48 0.42
CA SER A 76 6.72 4.91 0.19
C SER A 76 5.52 5.11 -0.75
N GLY A 77 5.07 6.34 -0.94
CA GLY A 77 4.05 6.70 -1.92
C GLY A 77 4.40 6.29 -3.36
N LEU A 78 5.70 6.12 -3.67
CA LEU A 78 6.15 5.67 -4.99
C LEU A 78 5.86 4.21 -5.30
N THR A 79 5.46 3.38 -4.33
CA THR A 79 4.96 2.02 -4.66
C THR A 79 3.68 2.04 -5.49
N TRP A 80 2.99 3.17 -5.53
CA TRP A 80 1.77 3.35 -6.30
C TRP A 80 2.04 3.91 -7.71
N ALA A 81 3.28 4.27 -8.04
CA ALA A 81 3.64 4.99 -9.27
C ALA A 81 3.08 4.34 -10.53
N CYS A 82 3.39 3.05 -10.78
CA CYS A 82 2.87 2.34 -11.95
C CYS A 82 1.33 2.21 -11.91
N LEU A 83 0.75 1.91 -10.75
CA LEU A 83 -0.69 1.77 -10.58
C LEU A 83 -1.43 3.06 -10.94
N THR A 84 -0.93 4.23 -10.54
CA THR A 84 -1.61 5.50 -10.81
C THR A 84 -1.71 5.78 -12.31
N ASN A 85 -0.64 5.55 -13.08
CA ASN A 85 -0.66 5.65 -14.54
C ASN A 85 -1.68 4.69 -15.18
N ASP A 86 -1.76 3.46 -14.69
CA ASP A 86 -2.73 2.48 -15.18
C ASP A 86 -4.17 2.86 -14.81
N LEU A 87 -4.40 3.39 -13.60
CA LEU A 87 -5.73 3.73 -13.11
C LEU A 87 -6.31 4.97 -13.82
N ILE A 88 -5.53 6.04 -13.93
CA ILE A 88 -5.97 7.27 -14.63
C ILE A 88 -6.19 7.05 -16.14
N ALA A 89 -5.58 6.01 -16.72
CA ALA A 89 -5.88 5.61 -18.09
C ALA A 89 -7.29 4.99 -18.20
N ARG A 90 -7.80 4.37 -17.13
CA ARG A 90 -9.08 3.61 -17.12
C ARG A 90 -10.30 4.44 -16.76
N ILE A 91 -10.16 5.35 -15.80
CA ILE A 91 -11.26 6.14 -15.25
C ILE A 91 -10.81 7.59 -15.08
N ASP A 92 -11.79 8.49 -15.01
CA ASP A 92 -11.53 9.84 -14.51
C ASP A 92 -11.44 9.81 -12.98
N CYS A 93 -10.25 10.11 -12.45
CA CYS A 93 -9.97 10.11 -11.02
C CYS A 93 -8.72 10.91 -10.67
N ARG A 94 -8.59 11.27 -9.40
CA ARG A 94 -7.38 11.84 -8.79
C ARG A 94 -6.69 10.76 -7.95
N CYS A 95 -5.36 10.80 -7.90
CA CYS A 95 -4.54 9.94 -7.05
C CYS A 95 -3.78 10.82 -6.05
N VAL A 96 -3.85 10.45 -4.77
CA VAL A 96 -3.09 11.07 -3.69
C VAL A 96 -2.30 9.97 -3.00
N ALA A 97 -0.98 10.02 -3.08
CA ALA A 97 -0.08 9.02 -2.51
C ALA A 97 0.91 9.69 -1.55
N PRO A 98 0.59 9.79 -0.25
CA PRO A 98 1.52 10.30 0.74
C PRO A 98 2.63 9.29 1.04
N ASP A 99 3.79 9.82 1.43
CA ASP A 99 4.75 9.10 2.25
C ASP A 99 4.30 9.18 3.72
N LEU A 100 4.01 8.04 4.34
CA LEU A 100 3.59 7.99 5.75
C LEU A 100 4.74 8.39 6.69
N ARG A 101 4.42 8.61 7.98
CA ARG A 101 5.39 9.01 9.03
C ARG A 101 6.66 8.17 8.97
N GLY A 102 7.83 8.82 8.92
CA GLY A 102 9.14 8.15 8.89
C GLY A 102 9.48 7.42 7.58
N HIS A 103 8.63 7.50 6.56
CA HIS A 103 8.82 6.82 5.27
C HIS A 103 9.08 7.82 4.14
N GLY A 104 9.58 7.28 3.01
CA GLY A 104 9.79 8.02 1.76
C GLY A 104 10.59 9.30 1.95
N LEU A 105 9.99 10.46 1.69
CA LEU A 105 10.56 11.80 1.89
C LEU A 105 9.94 12.56 3.07
N SER A 106 8.94 12.02 3.75
CA SER A 106 8.32 12.65 4.92
C SER A 106 9.31 12.74 6.07
N THR A 107 9.33 13.85 6.80
CA THR A 107 10.21 14.03 7.96
C THR A 107 9.37 14.45 9.16
N CYS A 108 9.48 13.70 10.25
CA CYS A 108 8.71 13.96 11.47
C CYS A 108 9.65 14.17 12.66
N SER A 109 9.17 14.93 13.64
CA SER A 109 9.85 15.18 14.92
C SER A 109 10.11 13.89 15.71
N ASP A 110 9.13 12.98 15.75
CA ASP A 110 9.26 11.62 16.27
C ASP A 110 8.90 10.58 15.18
N GLU A 111 9.91 10.03 14.52
CA GLU A 111 9.74 8.96 13.53
C GLU A 111 9.60 7.56 14.18
N ASP A 112 9.72 7.42 15.50
CA ASP A 112 9.59 6.16 16.23
C ASP A 112 8.17 5.92 16.79
N ASP A 113 7.35 6.97 16.91
CA ASP A 113 5.92 6.85 17.21
C ASP A 113 5.12 6.47 15.97
N LEU A 114 5.21 5.19 15.61
CA LEU A 114 4.36 4.56 14.60
C LEU A 114 3.18 3.84 15.25
N SER A 115 2.62 4.36 16.34
CA SER A 115 1.34 3.86 16.86
C SER A 115 0.23 3.96 15.81
N MET A 116 -0.84 3.17 15.96
CA MET A 116 -1.98 3.24 15.06
C MET A 116 -2.59 4.64 15.13
N GLU A 117 -2.84 5.11 16.34
CA GLU A 117 -3.51 6.38 16.66
C GLU A 117 -2.79 7.57 16.04
N LYS A 118 -1.46 7.64 16.18
CA LYS A 118 -0.67 8.73 15.60
C LYS A 118 -0.75 8.72 14.08
N GLN A 119 -0.57 7.56 13.46
CA GLN A 119 -0.57 7.44 12.00
C GLN A 119 -1.95 7.73 11.38
N ILE A 120 -3.06 7.26 11.98
CA ILE A 120 -4.41 7.59 11.45
C ILE A 120 -4.77 9.07 11.65
N GLY A 121 -4.21 9.72 12.67
CA GLY A 121 -4.29 11.17 12.86
C GLY A 121 -3.54 11.91 11.75
N ASP A 122 -2.29 11.54 11.49
CA ASP A 122 -1.51 12.12 10.39
C ASP A 122 -2.21 11.92 9.03
N ILE A 123 -2.74 10.73 8.75
CA ILE A 123 -3.49 10.40 7.52
C ILE A 123 -4.70 11.33 7.33
N ALA A 124 -5.45 11.62 8.40
CA ALA A 124 -6.60 12.52 8.36
C ALA A 124 -6.18 13.98 8.19
N SER A 125 -5.13 14.42 8.89
CA SER A 125 -4.59 15.78 8.79
C SER A 125 -4.04 16.10 7.40
N ILE A 126 -3.35 15.15 6.76
CA ILE A 126 -2.90 15.29 5.37
C ILE A 126 -4.09 15.55 4.45
N LEU A 127 -5.14 14.74 4.57
CA LEU A 127 -6.32 14.85 3.72
C LEU A 127 -7.09 16.15 3.98
N SER A 128 -7.21 16.56 5.25
CA SER A 128 -7.81 17.84 5.66
C SER A 128 -7.06 19.04 5.07
N SER A 129 -5.72 19.00 5.04
CA SER A 129 -4.92 20.06 4.44
C SER A 129 -5.01 20.11 2.92
N LEU A 130 -5.17 18.97 2.24
CA LEU A 130 -5.27 18.90 0.78
C LEU A 130 -6.66 19.27 0.28
N PHE A 131 -7.70 18.99 1.09
CA PHE A 131 -9.09 19.26 0.77
C PHE A 131 -9.74 20.05 1.91
N PRO A 132 -9.35 21.33 2.10
CA PRO A 132 -10.01 22.19 3.06
C PRO A 132 -11.47 22.39 2.65
N SER A 133 -12.37 22.40 3.63
CA SER A 133 -13.79 22.70 3.38
C SER A 133 -13.99 24.22 3.34
N SER A 134 -14.59 24.71 2.25
CA SER A 134 -15.17 26.06 2.21
C SER A 134 -16.69 25.97 2.31
N SER A 135 -17.33 27.04 2.79
CA SER A 135 -18.79 27.11 2.85
C SER A 135 -19.41 26.98 1.45
N GLY A 136 -20.14 25.88 1.20
CA GLY A 136 -20.83 25.64 -0.06
C GLY A 136 -20.15 24.65 -1.02
N ASP A 137 -18.95 24.18 -0.70
CA ASP A 137 -18.28 23.14 -1.50
C ASP A 137 -18.91 21.77 -1.23
N GLU A 138 -19.19 21.01 -2.29
CA GLU A 138 -19.53 19.59 -2.13
C GLU A 138 -18.29 18.80 -1.67
N PRO A 139 -18.41 17.96 -0.63
CA PRO A 139 -17.29 17.16 -0.16
C PRO A 139 -16.74 16.24 -1.26
N VAL A 140 -15.42 16.18 -1.37
CA VAL A 140 -14.76 15.35 -2.38
C VAL A 140 -14.93 13.86 -2.04
N PRO A 141 -15.45 13.02 -2.97
CA PRO A 141 -15.52 11.58 -2.73
C PRO A 141 -14.13 10.96 -2.73
N VAL A 142 -13.79 10.24 -1.65
CA VAL A 142 -12.50 9.59 -1.43
C VAL A 142 -12.66 8.09 -1.31
N ILE A 143 -11.88 7.34 -2.10
CA ILE A 143 -11.70 5.89 -1.98
C ILE A 143 -10.34 5.68 -1.32
N VAL A 144 -10.34 5.17 -0.09
CA VAL A 144 -9.10 4.89 0.65
C VAL A 144 -8.60 3.51 0.24
N VAL A 145 -7.36 3.41 -0.21
CA VAL A 145 -6.72 2.18 -0.66
C VAL A 145 -5.46 1.97 0.16
N GLY A 146 -5.35 0.85 0.87
CA GLY A 146 -4.19 0.58 1.71
C GLY A 146 -3.57 -0.79 1.47
N HIS A 147 -2.24 -0.85 1.46
CA HIS A 147 -1.47 -2.10 1.36
C HIS A 147 -0.83 -2.47 2.69
N SER A 148 -0.98 -3.72 3.13
CA SER A 148 -0.30 -4.24 4.33
C SER A 148 -0.54 -3.34 5.57
N MET A 149 0.51 -2.78 6.19
CA MET A 149 0.39 -1.75 7.25
C MET A 149 -0.59 -0.63 6.86
N GLY A 150 -0.46 -0.07 5.65
CA GLY A 150 -1.35 0.97 5.14
C GLY A 150 -2.79 0.49 4.95
N GLY A 151 -3.01 -0.81 4.70
CA GLY A 151 -4.34 -1.44 4.66
C GLY A 151 -5.00 -1.47 6.04
N ALA A 152 -4.20 -1.78 7.07
CA ALA A 152 -4.68 -1.73 8.44
C ALA A 152 -5.00 -0.30 8.88
N LEU A 153 -4.09 0.63 8.62
CA LEU A 153 -4.28 2.06 8.88
C LEU A 153 -5.47 2.63 8.11
N ALA A 154 -5.71 2.20 6.86
CA ALA A 154 -6.89 2.61 6.08
C ALA A 154 -8.20 2.26 6.80
N ALA A 155 -8.33 1.03 7.30
CA ALA A 155 -9.53 0.58 8.00
C ALA A 155 -9.78 1.40 9.26
N HIS A 156 -8.74 1.58 10.08
CA HIS A 156 -8.84 2.35 11.33
C HIS A 156 -9.07 3.84 11.07
N ALA A 157 -8.43 4.43 10.06
CA ALA A 157 -8.63 5.82 9.69
C ALA A 157 -10.08 6.06 9.21
N VAL A 158 -10.63 5.18 8.36
CA VAL A 158 -12.03 5.25 7.94
C VAL A 158 -12.99 5.12 9.13
N ALA A 159 -12.69 4.24 10.07
CA ALA A 159 -13.55 4.00 11.22
C ALA A 159 -13.52 5.12 12.27
N HIS A 160 -12.40 5.84 12.41
CA HIS A 160 -12.16 6.69 13.60
C HIS A 160 -11.85 8.16 13.30
N THR A 161 -11.19 8.50 12.20
CA THR A 161 -10.67 9.86 11.97
C THR A 161 -11.20 10.49 10.69
N LEU A 162 -11.28 9.75 9.59
CA LEU A 162 -11.60 10.31 8.27
C LEU A 162 -13.03 10.82 8.14
N GLY A 163 -13.98 10.28 8.90
CA GLY A 163 -15.35 10.80 8.95
C GLY A 163 -15.47 12.21 9.54
N GLN A 164 -14.40 12.73 10.17
CA GLN A 164 -14.34 14.06 10.77
C GLN A 164 -13.74 15.10 9.81
N VAL A 165 -13.20 14.67 8.66
CA VAL A 165 -12.60 15.56 7.67
C VAL A 165 -13.71 16.15 6.79
N SER A 166 -14.09 17.41 7.04
CA SER A 166 -15.27 18.05 6.44
C SER A 166 -15.20 18.22 4.92
N GLY A 167 -14.01 18.37 4.34
CA GLY A 167 -13.83 18.57 2.90
C GLY A 167 -13.94 17.30 2.05
N VAL A 168 -14.16 16.14 2.67
CA VAL A 168 -14.22 14.85 1.97
C VAL A 168 -15.40 14.00 2.42
N THR A 169 -15.79 13.04 1.60
CA THR A 169 -16.70 11.96 1.98
C THR A 169 -16.06 10.64 1.62
N ILE A 170 -15.96 9.72 2.57
CA ILE A 170 -15.39 8.39 2.33
C ILE A 170 -16.39 7.54 1.55
N ALA A 171 -16.09 7.33 0.28
CA ALA A 171 -16.93 6.66 -0.70
C ALA A 171 -16.56 5.19 -0.91
N GLY A 172 -15.37 4.77 -0.47
CA GLY A 172 -14.92 3.38 -0.60
C GLY A 172 -13.71 3.07 0.29
N LEU A 173 -13.56 1.79 0.64
CA LEU A 173 -12.39 1.27 1.36
C LEU A 173 -11.88 0.02 0.66
N VAL A 174 -10.61 0.04 0.25
CA VAL A 174 -9.92 -1.09 -0.37
C VAL A 174 -8.71 -1.48 0.46
N ILE A 175 -8.64 -2.76 0.84
CA ILE A 175 -7.51 -3.33 1.57
C ILE A 175 -6.81 -4.33 0.67
N ILE A 176 -5.49 -4.22 0.59
CA ILE A 176 -4.63 -5.05 -0.26
C ILE A 176 -3.69 -5.87 0.62
N ASP A 177 -3.82 -7.20 0.48
CA ASP A 177 -2.91 -8.21 1.00
C ASP A 177 -2.65 -8.11 2.52
N VAL A 178 -3.73 -7.94 3.29
CA VAL A 178 -3.70 -8.05 4.75
C VAL A 178 -5.02 -8.61 5.29
N VAL A 179 -4.90 -9.61 6.15
CA VAL A 179 -5.98 -10.24 6.91
C VAL A 179 -5.47 -10.44 8.33
N GLU A 180 -6.23 -10.01 9.34
CA GLU A 180 -5.80 -9.99 10.75
C GLU A 180 -5.15 -11.31 11.19
N GLY A 181 -5.87 -12.43 11.07
CA GLY A 181 -5.35 -13.72 11.53
C GLY A 181 -4.01 -14.11 10.89
N SER A 182 -3.90 -13.92 9.57
CA SER A 182 -2.66 -14.22 8.85
C SER A 182 -1.53 -13.24 9.15
N ALA A 183 -1.85 -11.96 9.35
CA ALA A 183 -0.87 -10.93 9.66
C ALA A 183 -0.27 -11.16 11.05
N MET A 184 -1.12 -11.49 12.03
CA MET A 184 -0.71 -11.82 13.40
C MET A 184 0.21 -13.06 13.44
N ASP A 185 -0.13 -14.10 12.69
CA ASP A 185 0.70 -15.31 12.57
C ASP A 185 2.07 -15.03 11.91
N ALA A 186 2.14 -14.03 11.03
CA ALA A 186 3.32 -13.71 10.24
C ALA A 186 4.30 -12.71 10.91
N LEU A 187 3.92 -12.08 12.02
CA LEU A 187 4.75 -11.06 12.70
C LEU A 187 6.14 -11.60 13.08
N SER A 188 6.22 -12.81 13.61
CA SER A 188 7.51 -13.45 13.96
C SER A 188 8.40 -13.70 12.73
N GLY A 189 7.79 -14.04 11.60
CA GLY A 189 8.47 -14.22 10.32
C GLY A 189 9.01 -12.90 9.76
N MET A 190 8.27 -11.80 9.97
CA MET A 190 8.69 -10.46 9.55
C MET A 190 9.99 -10.02 10.24
N THR A 191 10.14 -10.27 11.55
CA THR A 191 11.40 -9.97 12.26
C THR A 191 12.59 -10.71 11.65
N THR A 192 12.40 -11.99 11.31
CA THR A 192 13.44 -12.80 10.66
C THR A 192 13.80 -12.25 9.27
N TYR A 193 12.79 -11.90 8.46
CA TYR A 193 13.00 -11.29 7.14
C TYR A 193 13.74 -9.95 7.23
N LEU A 194 13.30 -9.04 8.11
CA LEU A 194 13.92 -7.72 8.20
C LEU A 194 15.39 -7.78 8.61
N ARG A 195 15.76 -8.76 9.43
CA ARG A 195 17.16 -9.02 9.84
C ARG A 195 18.01 -9.69 8.76
N SER A 196 17.41 -10.37 7.79
CA SER A 196 18.15 -11.03 6.70
C SER A 196 18.45 -10.11 5.53
N ARG A 197 17.86 -8.91 5.48
CA ARG A 197 18.14 -7.91 4.44
C ARG A 197 19.59 -7.41 4.55
N PRO A 198 20.20 -6.99 3.42
CA PRO A 198 21.46 -6.25 3.45
C PRO A 198 21.36 -5.06 4.41
N ALA A 199 22.43 -4.80 5.16
CA ALA A 199 22.46 -3.67 6.09
C ALA A 199 22.48 -2.32 5.35
N HIS A 200 23.20 -2.27 4.23
CA HIS A 200 23.36 -1.11 3.36
C HIS A 200 23.53 -1.54 1.90
N PHE A 201 23.55 -0.57 1.00
CA PHE A 201 23.85 -0.70 -0.42
C PHE A 201 24.87 0.36 -0.86
N ASP A 202 25.66 0.06 -1.89
CA ASP A 202 26.66 1.01 -2.40
C ASP A 202 26.02 2.17 -3.17
N ASN A 203 24.87 1.93 -3.82
CA ASN A 203 24.10 2.91 -4.57
C ASN A 203 22.64 2.43 -4.78
N GLU A 204 21.80 3.30 -5.35
CA GLU A 204 20.40 2.99 -5.63
C GLU A 204 20.22 1.83 -6.62
N GLU A 205 21.08 1.71 -7.63
CA GLU A 205 21.01 0.60 -8.59
C GLU A 205 21.25 -0.76 -7.92
N ALA A 206 22.15 -0.82 -6.93
CA ALA A 206 22.39 -2.01 -6.13
C ALA A 206 21.15 -2.39 -5.29
N ALA A 207 20.46 -1.39 -4.71
CA ALA A 207 19.21 -1.61 -3.99
C ALA A 207 18.09 -2.11 -4.92
N ILE A 208 17.94 -1.51 -6.11
CA ILE A 208 16.97 -1.94 -7.14
C ILE A 208 17.27 -3.37 -7.60
N LYS A 209 18.54 -3.68 -7.85
CA LYS A 209 18.98 -5.03 -8.26
C LYS A 209 18.65 -6.06 -7.18
N TRP A 210 18.94 -5.76 -5.91
CA TRP A 210 18.60 -6.63 -4.78
C TRP A 210 17.10 -6.84 -4.67
N CYS A 211 16.29 -5.78 -4.78
CA CYS A 211 14.83 -5.87 -4.71
C CYS A 211 14.26 -6.83 -5.76
N LEU A 212 14.81 -6.82 -6.98
CA LEU A 212 14.42 -7.71 -8.06
C LEU A 212 14.97 -9.14 -7.89
N SER A 213 16.19 -9.31 -7.39
CA SER A 213 16.85 -10.61 -7.24
C SER A 213 16.32 -11.40 -6.04
N SER A 214 15.98 -10.71 -4.94
CA SER A 214 15.34 -11.27 -3.75
C SER A 214 13.90 -11.69 -4.04
N GLY A 215 13.24 -11.02 -4.99
CA GLY A 215 11.84 -11.21 -5.33
C GLY A 215 10.87 -10.41 -4.47
N THR A 216 11.35 -9.39 -3.75
CA THR A 216 10.50 -8.42 -3.03
C THR A 216 9.53 -7.73 -3.99
N VAL A 217 10.02 -7.36 -5.17
CA VAL A 217 9.21 -6.88 -6.31
C VAL A 217 9.64 -7.64 -7.55
N ARG A 218 8.68 -7.99 -8.41
CA ARG A 218 8.92 -8.73 -9.67
C ARG A 218 8.93 -7.81 -10.89
N ASN A 219 8.23 -6.67 -10.80
CA ASN A 219 8.14 -5.69 -11.86
C ASN A 219 9.34 -4.74 -11.85
N SER A 220 10.13 -4.79 -12.93
CA SER A 220 11.32 -3.94 -13.08
C SER A 220 11.02 -2.45 -13.12
N LYS A 221 9.89 -2.05 -13.72
CA LYS A 221 9.51 -0.64 -13.82
C LYS A 221 9.12 -0.09 -12.44
N ALA A 222 8.32 -0.84 -11.70
CA ALA A 222 7.91 -0.47 -10.34
C ALA A 222 9.12 -0.38 -9.40
N ALA A 223 9.99 -1.39 -9.38
CA ALA A 223 11.18 -1.39 -8.54
C ALA A 223 12.11 -0.18 -8.80
N ARG A 224 12.28 0.22 -10.07
CA ARG A 224 13.17 1.33 -10.45
C ARG A 224 12.67 2.71 -10.01
N VAL A 225 11.35 2.88 -9.81
CA VAL A 225 10.77 4.13 -9.29
C VAL A 225 10.56 4.09 -7.77
N SER A 226 10.19 2.93 -7.22
CA SER A 226 9.78 2.81 -5.81
C SER A 226 10.92 2.53 -4.84
N MET A 227 11.95 1.80 -5.26
CA MET A 227 13.04 1.35 -4.38
C MET A 227 13.97 2.48 -3.92
N PRO A 228 14.31 3.50 -4.74
CA PRO A 228 15.19 4.60 -4.31
C PRO A 228 14.71 5.30 -3.04
N THR A 229 13.41 5.51 -2.85
CA THR A 229 12.86 6.18 -1.66
C THR A 229 12.73 5.27 -0.44
N GLN A 230 13.05 3.98 -0.57
CA GLN A 230 13.12 3.03 0.55
C GLN A 230 14.52 2.98 1.18
N VAL A 231 15.49 3.65 0.56
CA VAL A 231 16.85 3.83 1.06
C VAL A 231 17.19 5.32 1.14
N ARG A 232 18.22 5.65 1.91
CA ARG A 232 18.73 7.01 2.05
C ARG A 232 20.24 6.97 2.19
N GLN A 233 20.92 7.84 1.45
CA GLN A 233 22.36 8.00 1.60
C GLN A 233 22.68 8.63 2.96
N ARG A 234 23.64 8.05 3.69
CA ARG A 234 24.18 8.59 4.94
C ARG A 234 25.53 9.28 4.69
N GLU A 235 26.08 9.89 5.75
CA GLU A 235 27.37 10.59 5.71
C GLU A 235 28.54 9.68 5.32
N ASP A 236 28.40 8.36 5.51
CA ASP A 236 29.36 7.34 5.07
C ASP A 236 29.34 7.10 3.53
N GLY A 237 28.47 7.79 2.79
CA GLY A 237 28.29 7.64 1.36
C GLY A 237 27.47 6.40 0.95
N GLN A 238 27.13 5.52 1.90
CA GLN A 238 26.35 4.31 1.67
C GLN A 238 24.85 4.59 1.80
N TYR A 239 24.06 3.74 1.14
CA TYR A 239 22.60 3.79 1.18
C TYR A 239 22.07 2.83 2.23
N HIS A 240 21.45 3.36 3.28
CA HIS A 240 20.82 2.57 4.34
C HIS A 240 19.31 2.58 4.17
N TRP A 241 18.61 1.58 4.71
CA TRP A 241 17.14 1.58 4.74
C TRP A 241 16.61 2.89 5.33
N ARG A 242 15.66 3.53 4.63
CA ARG A 242 15.04 4.80 5.03
C ARG A 242 14.48 4.73 6.45
N ILE A 243 13.90 3.58 6.79
CA ILE A 243 13.32 3.32 8.10
C ILE A 243 13.83 2.00 8.68
N ASN A 244 14.19 2.02 9.97
CA ASN A 244 14.43 0.79 10.71
C ASN A 244 13.10 0.21 11.20
N LEU A 245 12.41 -0.50 10.30
CA LEU A 245 11.08 -1.05 10.57
C LEU A 245 11.05 -2.04 11.75
N LEU A 246 12.18 -2.62 12.17
CA LEU A 246 12.23 -3.44 13.39
C LEU A 246 11.91 -2.64 14.66
N ARG A 247 12.23 -1.34 14.69
CA ARG A 247 11.92 -0.48 15.85
C ARG A 247 10.41 -0.29 16.05
N SER A 248 9.61 -0.51 15.01
CA SER A 248 8.16 -0.44 15.10
C SER A 248 7.51 -1.75 15.54
N GLU A 249 8.26 -2.81 15.85
CA GLU A 249 7.74 -4.12 16.32
C GLU A 249 6.73 -3.98 17.46
N ARG A 250 7.00 -3.06 18.39
CA ARG A 250 6.10 -2.72 19.52
C ARG A 250 4.69 -2.27 19.09
N HIS A 251 4.54 -1.77 17.85
CA HIS A 251 3.30 -1.24 17.31
C HIS A 251 2.55 -2.23 16.41
N TRP A 252 3.20 -3.29 15.91
CA TRP A 252 2.63 -4.17 14.89
C TRP A 252 1.35 -4.85 15.32
N VAL A 253 1.30 -5.34 16.56
CA VAL A 253 0.06 -5.93 17.13
C VAL A 253 -1.06 -4.89 17.16
N GLY A 254 -0.73 -3.65 17.52
CA GLY A 254 -1.67 -2.53 17.51
C GLY A 254 -2.27 -2.32 16.13
N TRP A 255 -1.46 -2.36 15.07
CA TRP A 255 -1.96 -2.14 13.70
C TRP A 255 -2.99 -3.16 13.25
N PHE A 256 -2.80 -4.45 13.56
CA PHE A 256 -3.63 -5.52 12.99
C PHE A 256 -4.75 -6.01 13.90
N LYS A 257 -4.65 -5.78 15.21
CA LYS A 257 -5.65 -6.25 16.18
C LYS A 257 -7.01 -5.58 15.92
N GLY A 258 -8.03 -6.41 15.71
CA GLY A 258 -9.39 -5.96 15.42
C GLY A 258 -9.59 -5.44 13.98
N LEU A 259 -8.59 -5.58 13.10
CA LEU A 259 -8.66 -5.12 11.72
C LEU A 259 -9.84 -5.75 10.97
N SER A 260 -10.07 -7.06 11.11
CA SER A 260 -11.13 -7.75 10.36
C SER A 260 -12.52 -7.24 10.78
N SER A 261 -12.75 -7.09 12.08
CA SER A 261 -13.98 -6.52 12.62
C SER A 261 -14.19 -5.06 12.19
N THR A 262 -13.12 -4.25 12.20
CA THR A 262 -13.14 -2.82 11.82
C THR A 262 -13.42 -2.63 10.33
N PHE A 263 -12.80 -3.46 9.48
CA PHE A 263 -13.10 -3.49 8.07
C PHE A 263 -14.57 -3.86 7.83
N LEU A 264 -15.08 -4.91 8.47
CA LEU A 264 -16.47 -5.35 8.29
C LEU A 264 -17.51 -4.35 8.78
N SER A 265 -17.20 -3.58 9.83
CA SER A 265 -18.10 -2.57 10.41
C SER A 265 -18.08 -1.23 9.67
N SER A 266 -17.06 -0.98 8.84
CA SER A 266 -16.95 0.26 8.06
C SER A 266 -18.14 0.43 7.11
N ALA A 267 -18.77 1.60 7.13
CA ALA A 267 -19.97 1.92 6.35
C ALA A 267 -19.79 1.89 4.81
N PRO A 268 -18.71 2.41 4.20
CA PRO A 268 -18.63 2.51 2.75
C PRO A 268 -18.57 1.13 2.05
N PRO A 269 -18.83 1.08 0.73
CA PRO A 269 -18.46 -0.05 -0.10
C PRO A 269 -17.01 -0.49 0.13
N LYS A 270 -16.80 -1.81 0.16
CA LYS A 270 -15.53 -2.41 0.56
C LYS A 270 -15.03 -3.40 -0.46
N MET A 271 -13.71 -3.42 -0.65
CA MET A 271 -13.01 -4.43 -1.43
C MET A 271 -11.79 -4.97 -0.67
N LEU A 272 -11.60 -6.28 -0.74
CA LEU A 272 -10.40 -6.97 -0.28
C LEU A 272 -9.69 -7.59 -1.49
N VAL A 273 -8.44 -7.20 -1.71
CA VAL A 273 -7.57 -7.74 -2.76
C VAL A 273 -6.55 -8.68 -2.13
N LEU A 274 -6.48 -9.91 -2.61
CA LEU A 274 -5.55 -10.94 -2.12
C LEU A 274 -4.52 -11.30 -3.19
N ALA A 275 -3.23 -11.35 -2.83
CA ALA A 275 -2.14 -11.81 -3.71
C ALA A 275 -2.14 -13.34 -3.88
N GLY A 276 -2.54 -14.05 -2.83
CA GLY A 276 -2.57 -15.50 -2.77
C GLY A 276 -3.88 -16.03 -2.23
N THR A 277 -4.01 -17.36 -2.20
CA THR A 277 -5.10 -18.04 -1.50
C THR A 277 -4.88 -18.02 0.01
N ASP A 278 -4.44 -16.88 0.54
CA ASP A 278 -4.32 -16.73 1.97
C ASP A 278 -5.70 -16.90 2.59
N ARG A 279 -5.70 -17.58 3.73
CA ARG A 279 -6.95 -17.93 4.38
C ARG A 279 -7.50 -16.63 4.93
N LEU A 280 -8.65 -16.22 4.41
CA LEU A 280 -9.53 -15.34 5.15
C LEU A 280 -9.68 -15.92 6.55
N ASP A 281 -9.54 -15.06 7.57
CA ASP A 281 -9.85 -15.49 8.92
C ASP A 281 -11.36 -15.75 9.06
N LYS A 282 -11.74 -16.30 10.21
CA LYS A 282 -13.14 -16.69 10.45
C LYS A 282 -14.10 -15.52 10.24
N GLU A 283 -13.74 -14.31 10.65
CA GLU A 283 -14.62 -13.14 10.54
C GLU A 283 -14.79 -12.71 9.09
N LEU A 284 -13.70 -12.58 8.33
CA LEU A 284 -13.75 -12.23 6.92
C LEU A 284 -14.43 -13.31 6.08
N MET A 285 -14.26 -14.60 6.41
CA MET A 285 -15.02 -15.68 5.78
C MET A 285 -16.53 -15.49 5.98
N ILE A 286 -16.97 -15.24 7.22
CA ILE A 286 -18.38 -14.99 7.52
C ILE A 286 -18.87 -13.75 6.76
N GLY A 287 -18.11 -12.66 6.81
CA GLY A 287 -18.44 -11.42 6.11
C GLY A 287 -18.54 -11.56 4.59
N GLN A 288 -17.64 -12.35 4.00
CA GLN A 288 -17.65 -12.65 2.57
C GLN A 288 -18.90 -13.45 2.19
N MET A 289 -19.23 -14.50 2.96
CA MET A 289 -20.43 -15.31 2.72
C MET A 289 -21.73 -14.51 2.92
N GLN A 290 -21.69 -13.45 3.72
CA GLN A 290 -22.78 -12.48 3.89
C GLN A 290 -22.81 -11.39 2.81
N GLY A 291 -21.85 -11.37 1.88
CA GLY A 291 -21.77 -10.35 0.83
C GLY A 291 -21.41 -8.94 1.32
N LYS A 292 -20.73 -8.82 2.47
CA LYS A 292 -20.41 -7.51 3.09
C LYS A 292 -19.32 -6.72 2.36
N PHE A 293 -18.53 -7.36 1.52
CA PHE A 293 -17.46 -6.74 0.75
C PHE A 293 -17.18 -7.54 -0.53
N GLN A 294 -16.60 -6.89 -1.53
CA GLN A 294 -16.09 -7.53 -2.73
C GLN A 294 -14.73 -8.17 -2.45
N THR A 295 -14.51 -9.40 -2.89
CA THR A 295 -13.18 -10.04 -2.84
C THR A 295 -12.64 -10.22 -4.24
N THR A 296 -11.36 -9.88 -4.44
CA THR A 296 -10.64 -10.10 -5.69
C THR A 296 -9.35 -10.84 -5.39
N LEU A 297 -9.07 -11.90 -6.15
CA LEU A 297 -7.82 -12.66 -6.08
C LEU A 297 -6.95 -12.31 -7.30
N LEU A 298 -5.73 -11.82 -7.07
CA LEU A 298 -4.76 -11.56 -8.12
C LEU A 298 -3.63 -12.59 -8.02
N PRO A 299 -3.75 -13.77 -8.64
CA PRO A 299 -2.72 -14.79 -8.53
C PRO A 299 -1.43 -14.37 -9.26
N ARG A 300 -0.33 -15.03 -8.87
CA ARG A 300 1.03 -14.89 -9.44
C ARG A 300 1.74 -13.56 -9.13
N VAL A 301 1.26 -12.82 -8.14
CA VAL A 301 1.96 -11.67 -7.55
C VAL A 301 2.61 -12.06 -6.22
N GLY A 302 3.57 -11.27 -5.76
CA GLY A 302 4.07 -11.28 -4.39
C GLY A 302 3.25 -10.37 -3.48
N HIS A 303 3.84 -9.96 -2.35
CA HIS A 303 3.17 -9.16 -1.31
C HIS A 303 2.77 -7.77 -1.82
N ALA A 304 3.63 -7.11 -2.61
CA ALA A 304 3.36 -5.79 -3.18
C ALA A 304 2.57 -5.92 -4.50
N VAL A 305 1.29 -6.30 -4.41
CA VAL A 305 0.37 -6.48 -5.55
C VAL A 305 0.39 -5.27 -6.49
N GLN A 306 0.39 -4.06 -5.92
CA GLN A 306 0.39 -2.79 -6.63
C GLN A 306 1.65 -2.55 -7.47
N GLU A 307 2.76 -3.20 -7.14
CA GLU A 307 4.00 -3.14 -7.92
C GLU A 307 4.09 -4.28 -8.92
N ASP A 308 3.69 -5.48 -8.51
CA ASP A 308 3.81 -6.70 -9.30
C ASP A 308 2.79 -6.81 -10.45
N SER A 309 1.58 -6.30 -10.28
CA SER A 309 0.54 -6.27 -11.32
C SER A 309 -0.32 -5.00 -11.22
N PRO A 310 0.29 -3.80 -11.42
CA PRO A 310 -0.40 -2.52 -11.36
C PRO A 310 -1.57 -2.44 -12.35
N ASP A 311 -1.41 -3.00 -13.54
CA ASP A 311 -2.40 -3.03 -14.61
C ASP A 311 -3.67 -3.79 -14.20
N ARG A 312 -3.50 -4.98 -13.63
CA ARG A 312 -4.61 -5.82 -13.18
C ARG A 312 -5.28 -5.25 -11.93
N LEU A 313 -4.50 -4.69 -11.02
CA LEU A 313 -5.06 -3.99 -9.86
C LEU A 313 -5.86 -2.74 -10.30
N ALA A 314 -5.36 -1.98 -11.28
CA ALA A 314 -6.05 -0.82 -11.83
C ALA A 314 -7.41 -1.20 -12.46
N ASP A 315 -7.49 -2.33 -13.16
CA ASP A 315 -8.77 -2.86 -13.67
C ASP A 315 -9.77 -3.09 -12.54
N GLU A 316 -9.34 -3.71 -11.45
CA GLU A 316 -10.21 -4.07 -10.32
C GLU A 316 -10.69 -2.82 -9.57
N LEU A 317 -9.80 -1.86 -9.32
CA LEU A 317 -10.14 -0.58 -8.71
C LEU A 317 -11.08 0.24 -9.61
N ALA A 318 -10.84 0.26 -10.92
CA ALA A 318 -11.72 0.92 -11.87
C ALA A 318 -13.11 0.26 -11.92
N ARG A 319 -13.19 -1.08 -11.97
CA ARG A 319 -14.47 -1.80 -11.92
C ARG A 319 -15.21 -1.55 -10.61
N PHE A 320 -14.50 -1.50 -9.48
CA PHE A 320 -15.07 -1.13 -8.19
C PHE A 320 -15.69 0.27 -8.23
N ALA A 321 -14.92 1.28 -8.65
CA ALA A 321 -15.40 2.66 -8.71
C ALA A 321 -16.59 2.82 -9.67
N VAL A 322 -16.56 2.19 -10.85
CA VAL A 322 -17.67 2.22 -11.82
C VAL A 322 -18.90 1.51 -11.27
N ARG A 323 -18.74 0.33 -10.65
CA ARG A 323 -19.84 -0.46 -10.06
C ARG A 323 -20.62 0.35 -9.02
N TYR A 324 -19.92 1.12 -8.20
CA TYR A 324 -20.50 1.97 -7.16
C TYR A 324 -20.80 3.40 -7.64
N ARG A 325 -20.71 3.66 -8.95
CA ARG A 325 -20.99 4.97 -9.57
C ARG A 325 -20.14 6.12 -9.01
N LEU A 326 -18.92 5.81 -8.59
CA LEU A 326 -17.97 6.78 -8.05
C LEU A 326 -17.13 7.44 -9.15
N ALA A 327 -16.90 6.74 -10.26
CA ALA A 327 -16.14 7.23 -11.40
C ALA A 327 -16.74 6.77 -12.73
N THR A 328 -16.39 7.47 -13.81
CA THR A 328 -16.76 7.12 -15.19
C THR A 328 -15.58 6.46 -15.89
N ALA A 329 -15.84 5.36 -16.59
CA ALA A 329 -14.85 4.71 -17.44
C ALA A 329 -14.49 5.60 -18.64
N LYS A 330 -13.20 5.67 -18.97
CA LYS A 330 -12.74 6.32 -20.22
C LYS A 330 -13.10 5.39 -21.40
N GLY A 331 -13.66 5.96 -22.46
CA GLY A 331 -14.19 5.20 -23.60
C GLY A 331 -13.14 4.33 -24.29
N GLY A 332 -13.55 3.13 -24.75
CA GLY A 332 -12.72 2.23 -25.56
C GLY A 332 -11.92 1.16 -24.80
N ILE A 333 -12.08 1.08 -23.47
CA ILE A 333 -11.25 0.20 -22.64
C ILE A 333 -11.94 -1.14 -22.40
N GLN A 334 -11.31 -2.20 -22.90
CA GLN A 334 -11.61 -3.56 -22.47
C GLN A 334 -10.85 -3.82 -21.17
N PHE A 335 -11.57 -3.89 -20.05
CA PHE A 335 -11.00 -4.48 -18.83
C PHE A 335 -10.54 -5.91 -19.15
N HIS A 336 -9.43 -6.37 -18.57
CA HIS A 336 -9.08 -7.79 -18.68
C HIS A 336 -10.27 -8.64 -18.19
N SER A 337 -10.52 -9.80 -18.79
CA SER A 337 -11.57 -10.67 -18.27
C SER A 337 -11.27 -11.03 -16.81
N PRO A 338 -12.27 -11.04 -15.91
CA PRO A 338 -12.06 -11.55 -14.56
C PRO A 338 -11.52 -12.98 -14.68
N MET A 339 -10.39 -13.26 -14.03
CA MET A 339 -9.86 -14.62 -14.04
C MET A 339 -10.78 -15.50 -13.18
N CYS A 340 -11.51 -16.40 -13.84
CA CYS A 340 -12.20 -17.52 -13.20
C CYS A 340 -11.19 -18.50 -12.58
#